data_AF-A0A940T7V8-F1
#
_entry.id   AF-A0A940T7V8-F1
#
_cell.length_a   1.000
_cell.length_b   1.000
_cell.length_c   1.000
_cell.angle_alpha   90.00
_cell.angle_beta   90.00
_cell.angle_gamma   90.00
#
_symmetry.space_group_name_H-M   'P 1'
#
loop_
_entity.id
_entity.type
_entity.pdbx_description
1 polymer ?
#
loop_
_entity_poly.entity_id
_entity_poly.type
_entity_poly.pdbx_seq_one_letter_code
_entity_poly.pdbx_strand_id
1 'polypeptide(L)'
;MNIRRITEISNYRNMSGCSISFDKSLNYIIGENNIGKTNFLELLNSIFSVGKFIETDFFNVMEPIRIVFTLEYDDASVGFFEDNFDVDDNHSITLVAEQDVVDGRISYYHNTPNMTPISFSIIKKINTLYYYAQRMPSKEVDFKKTNGSGKVLNYLIKKSLQAAGMNESDVINRENIEGIISNINNSIDSINTITGDSIRAYLDPVMDKIISRLLMLGDENERELSSLG
;
A
#
# COMPACT_ATOMS: atom_id res chain seq x y z
N MET A 1 11.07 6.89 11.61
CA MET A 1 9.97 7.76 12.09
C MET A 1 8.80 6.94 12.59
N ASN A 2 8.27 7.22 13.78
CA ASN A 2 7.19 6.48 14.44
C ASN A 2 6.14 7.42 15.04
N ILE A 3 4.92 6.93 15.30
CA ILE A 3 3.95 7.66 16.11
C ILE A 3 4.31 7.53 17.58
N ARG A 4 4.37 8.67 18.30
CA ARG A 4 4.73 8.73 19.72
C ARG A 4 3.49 8.78 20.61
N ARG A 5 2.51 9.61 20.23
CA ARG A 5 1.26 9.77 20.98
C ARG A 5 0.16 10.35 20.11
N ILE A 6 -1.10 10.09 20.49
CA ILE A 6 -2.28 10.84 20.08
C ILE A 6 -2.78 11.56 21.32
N THR A 7 -2.74 12.89 21.30
CA THR A 7 -3.10 13.74 22.45
C THR A 7 -4.57 14.10 22.46
N GLU A 8 -5.21 14.14 21.30
CA GLU A 8 -6.62 14.50 21.19
C GLU A 8 -7.29 13.68 20.08
N ILE A 9 -8.47 13.18 20.39
CA ILE A 9 -9.39 12.56 19.45
C ILE A 9 -10.74 13.22 19.68
N SER A 10 -11.28 13.85 18.65
CA SER A 10 -12.55 14.57 18.71
C SER A 10 -13.47 14.10 17.59
N ASN A 11 -14.72 13.81 17.96
CA ASN A 11 -15.82 13.41 17.08
C ASN A 11 -15.61 12.10 16.27
N TYR A 12 -14.60 11.30 16.59
CA TYR A 12 -14.35 10.02 15.92
C TYR A 12 -15.00 8.85 16.67
N ARG A 13 -16.10 8.31 16.10
CA ARG A 13 -16.85 7.15 16.61
C ARG A 13 -17.03 7.21 18.14
N ASN A 14 -16.58 6.18 18.85
CA ASN A 14 -16.65 6.07 20.31
C ASN A 14 -15.32 6.38 21.00
N MET A 15 -14.39 7.08 20.34
CA MET A 15 -13.04 7.35 20.87
C MET A 15 -12.79 8.82 21.20
N SER A 16 -13.82 9.67 21.15
CA SER A 16 -13.72 11.07 21.55
C SER A 16 -13.22 11.20 22.99
N GLY A 17 -12.23 12.07 23.22
CA GLY A 17 -11.61 12.31 24.52
C GLY A 17 -10.54 11.28 24.92
N CYS A 18 -10.25 10.27 24.09
CA CYS A 18 -9.16 9.33 24.35
C CYS A 18 -7.80 9.93 23.99
N SER A 19 -6.81 9.70 24.84
CA SER A 19 -5.39 9.95 24.58
C SER A 19 -4.61 8.64 24.61
N ILE A 20 -3.65 8.48 23.71
CA ILE A 20 -2.91 7.23 23.52
C ILE A 20 -1.41 7.54 23.44
N SER A 21 -0.59 6.74 24.11
CA SER A 21 0.87 6.80 24.02
C SER A 21 1.40 5.49 23.46
N PHE A 22 2.46 5.56 22.68
CA PHE A 22 3.02 4.41 21.99
C PHE A 22 4.45 4.17 22.46
N ASP A 23 4.79 2.89 22.60
CA ASP A 23 6.18 2.45 22.62
C ASP A 23 6.79 2.54 21.21
N LYS A 24 8.09 2.81 21.15
CA LYS A 24 8.83 2.99 19.89
C LYS A 24 8.97 1.70 19.09
N SER A 25 8.94 0.55 19.76
CA SER A 25 9.24 -0.76 19.17
C SER A 25 7.98 -1.58 18.92
N LEU A 26 7.12 -1.73 19.94
CA LEU A 26 6.00 -2.67 19.87
C LEU A 26 4.85 -2.25 20.78
N ASN A 27 3.64 -2.26 20.22
CA ASN A 27 2.42 -1.86 20.91
C ASN A 27 1.40 -2.99 20.84
N TYR A 28 0.77 -3.31 21.98
CA TYR A 28 -0.31 -4.27 22.08
C TYR A 28 -1.60 -3.56 22.46
N ILE A 29 -2.66 -3.78 21.67
CA ILE A 29 -3.99 -3.24 21.96
C ILE A 29 -4.81 -4.35 22.61
N ILE A 30 -5.02 -4.24 23.92
CA ILE A 30 -5.77 -5.20 24.72
C ILE A 30 -7.04 -4.54 25.23
N GLY A 31 -8.16 -5.26 25.24
CA GLY A 31 -9.42 -4.78 25.77
C GLY A 31 -10.54 -5.80 25.59
N GLU A 32 -11.58 -5.70 26.40
CA GLU A 32 -12.72 -6.63 26.38
C GLU A 32 -13.57 -6.48 25.11
N ASN A 33 -13.77 -5.24 24.64
CA ASN A 33 -14.57 -4.97 23.46
C ASN A 33 -13.70 -4.99 22.19
N ASN A 34 -14.14 -5.72 21.15
CA ASN A 34 -13.46 -5.73 19.85
C ASN A 34 -13.67 -4.45 19.05
N ILE A 35 -14.79 -3.76 19.26
CA ILE A 35 -15.16 -2.56 18.49
C ILE A 35 -14.14 -1.43 18.68
N GLY A 36 -13.76 -1.13 19.93
CA GLY A 36 -12.78 -0.06 20.21
C GLY A 36 -11.41 -0.33 19.60
N LYS A 37 -10.96 -1.60 19.60
CA LYS A 37 -9.68 -2.00 19.01
C LYS A 37 -9.68 -1.81 17.49
N THR A 38 -10.75 -2.25 16.84
CA THR A 38 -10.92 -2.07 15.39
C THR A 38 -11.03 -0.59 15.03
N ASN A 39 -11.84 0.19 15.76
CA ASN A 39 -11.98 1.64 15.56
C ASN A 39 -10.63 2.35 15.65
N PHE A 40 -9.80 1.98 16.61
CA PHE A 40 -8.47 2.56 16.74
C PHE A 40 -7.53 2.22 15.57
N LEU A 41 -7.52 0.97 15.12
CA LEU A 41 -6.74 0.58 13.95
C LEU A 41 -7.24 1.29 12.67
N GLU A 42 -8.54 1.43 12.51
CA GLU A 42 -9.15 2.15 11.38
C GLU A 42 -8.89 3.66 11.43
N LEU A 43 -8.80 4.26 12.62
CA LEU A 43 -8.34 5.63 12.79
C LEU A 43 -6.94 5.83 12.19
N LEU A 44 -5.97 4.99 12.59
CA LEU A 44 -4.60 5.07 12.08
C LEU A 44 -4.56 4.88 10.56
N ASN A 45 -5.30 3.92 10.02
CA ASN A 45 -5.38 3.70 8.58
C ASN A 45 -5.98 4.90 7.83
N SER A 46 -6.99 5.54 8.41
CA SER A 46 -7.66 6.70 7.81
C SER A 46 -6.73 7.90 7.70
N ILE A 47 -5.92 8.15 8.75
CA ILE A 47 -4.97 9.27 8.80
C ILE A 47 -3.75 9.01 7.90
N PHE A 48 -3.13 7.83 7.98
CA PHE A 48 -1.84 7.61 7.29
C PHE A 48 -1.98 7.08 5.86
N SER A 49 -3.03 6.32 5.56
CA SER A 49 -3.15 5.62 4.27
C SER A 49 -4.24 6.21 3.38
N VAL A 50 -5.47 6.30 3.90
CA VAL A 50 -6.67 6.62 3.11
C VAL A 50 -6.79 8.13 2.88
N GLY A 51 -6.57 8.93 3.91
CA GLY A 51 -6.69 10.39 3.91
C GLY A 51 -8.13 10.90 3.85
N LYS A 52 -9.09 10.13 4.37
CA LYS A 52 -10.52 10.45 4.45
C LYS A 52 -11.21 9.56 5.49
N PHE A 53 -12.12 10.14 6.25
CA PHE A 53 -13.12 9.48 7.08
C PHE A 53 -14.46 9.36 6.33
N ILE A 54 -15.19 8.28 6.54
CA ILE A 54 -16.53 8.04 5.99
C ILE A 54 -17.61 8.50 6.96
N GLU A 55 -18.86 8.66 6.52
CA GLU A 55 -19.97 9.17 7.35
C GLU A 55 -20.11 8.44 8.69
N THR A 56 -19.97 7.11 8.69
CA THR A 56 -20.07 6.28 9.90
C THR A 56 -18.91 6.46 10.89
N ASP A 57 -17.86 7.19 10.50
CA ASP A 57 -16.76 7.53 11.39
C ASP A 57 -17.08 8.74 12.28
N PHE A 58 -18.02 9.58 11.86
CA PHE A 58 -18.43 10.77 12.60
C PHE A 58 -19.39 10.35 13.72
N PHE A 59 -19.10 10.78 14.94
CA PHE A 59 -20.08 10.66 16.03
C PHE A 59 -21.24 11.63 15.82
N ASN A 60 -20.93 12.86 15.40
CA ASN A 60 -21.86 13.89 14.95
C ASN A 60 -21.42 14.39 13.57
N VAL A 61 -22.22 14.14 12.53
CA VAL A 61 -21.91 14.55 11.14
C VAL A 61 -21.87 16.07 10.92
N MET A 62 -22.38 16.85 11.88
CA MET A 62 -22.38 18.32 11.84
C MET A 62 -21.13 18.94 12.48
N GLU A 63 -20.24 18.13 13.04
CA GLU A 63 -18.99 18.55 13.65
C GLU A 63 -17.79 17.95 12.91
N PRO A 64 -16.63 18.63 12.90
CA PRO A 64 -15.42 18.09 12.28
C PRO A 64 -14.89 16.90 13.08
N ILE A 65 -14.29 15.92 12.40
CA ILE A 65 -13.37 14.98 13.07
C ILE A 65 -12.01 15.68 13.19
N ARG A 66 -11.46 15.73 14.40
CA ARG A 66 -10.15 16.35 14.67
C ARG A 66 -9.28 15.43 15.52
N ILE A 67 -8.08 15.15 15.03
CA ILE A 67 -7.11 14.25 15.67
C ILE A 67 -5.78 14.98 15.80
N VAL A 68 -5.22 15.02 17.01
CA VAL A 68 -3.90 15.62 17.27
C VAL A 68 -2.94 14.53 17.68
N PHE A 69 -1.83 14.40 16.97
CA PHE A 69 -0.86 13.33 17.20
C PHE A 69 0.58 13.79 16.96
N THR A 70 1.52 13.20 17.67
CA THR A 70 2.95 13.52 17.58
C THR A 70 3.68 12.37 16.91
N LEU A 71 4.50 12.70 15.90
CA LEU A 71 5.46 11.79 15.28
C LEU A 71 6.86 12.09 15.82
N GLU A 72 7.69 11.05 15.93
CA GLU A 72 9.10 11.13 16.32
C GLU A 72 9.98 10.63 15.17
N TYR A 73 11.09 11.32 14.94
CA TYR A 73 12.06 11.05 13.88
C TYR A 73 13.22 10.20 14.39
N ASP A 74 13.82 9.45 13.47
CA ASP A 74 15.21 9.01 13.61
C ASP A 74 16.11 10.06 12.92
N ASP A 75 17.42 10.01 13.18
CA ASP A 75 18.37 10.96 12.62
C ASP A 75 18.37 10.98 11.08
N ALA A 76 18.04 9.86 10.45
CA ALA A 76 17.93 9.76 8.99
C ALA A 76 16.67 10.43 8.41
N SER A 77 15.65 10.66 9.25
CA SER A 77 14.37 11.29 8.89
C SER A 77 14.32 12.77 9.23
N VAL A 78 15.39 13.36 9.78
CA VAL A 78 15.46 14.79 10.06
C VAL A 78 15.32 15.57 8.74
N GLY A 79 14.43 16.56 8.73
CA GLY A 79 14.08 17.34 7.54
C GLY A 79 13.01 16.70 6.65
N PHE A 80 12.40 15.57 7.05
CA PHE A 80 11.29 14.95 6.29
C PHE A 80 10.10 15.90 6.10
N PHE A 81 9.82 16.75 7.10
CA PHE A 81 8.79 17.78 7.04
C PHE A 81 9.37 19.18 6.75
N GLU A 82 10.54 19.22 6.09
CA GLU A 82 11.28 20.45 5.80
C GLU A 82 11.59 21.19 7.12
N ASP A 83 11.18 22.46 7.24
CA ASP A 83 11.42 23.29 8.43
C ASP A 83 10.29 23.18 9.48
N ASN A 84 9.33 22.27 9.31
CA ASN A 84 8.25 22.06 10.27
C ASN A 84 8.66 21.02 11.31
N PHE A 85 9.08 21.47 12.49
CA PHE A 85 9.38 20.64 13.66
C PHE A 85 8.92 21.37 14.93
N ASP A 86 8.69 20.63 16.00
CA ASP A 86 8.28 21.22 17.27
C ASP A 86 9.46 22.00 17.89
N VAL A 87 9.20 23.22 18.38
CA VAL A 87 10.24 24.14 18.88
C VAL A 87 11.08 23.53 20.01
N ASP A 88 10.45 22.68 20.82
CA ASP A 88 11.07 22.04 21.98
C ASP A 88 11.88 20.77 21.61
N ASP A 89 11.66 20.21 20.41
CA ASP A 89 12.23 18.93 20.00
C ASP A 89 12.27 18.80 18.47
N ASN A 90 13.46 19.06 17.90
CA ASN A 90 13.73 18.92 16.46
C ASN A 90 13.56 17.48 15.95
N HIS A 91 13.46 16.49 16.84
CA HIS A 91 13.19 15.10 16.51
C HIS A 91 11.71 14.76 16.59
N SER A 92 10.81 15.75 16.68
CA SER A 92 9.38 15.51 16.70
C SER A 92 8.56 16.58 15.95
N ILE A 93 7.36 16.18 15.54
CA ILE A 93 6.34 17.08 15.01
C ILE A 93 4.98 16.70 15.55
N THR A 94 4.23 17.69 16.01
CA THR A 94 2.83 17.50 16.38
C THR A 94 1.93 17.94 15.25
N LEU A 95 1.10 17.03 14.75
CA LEU A 95 0.21 17.21 13.61
C LEU A 95 -1.24 17.26 14.05
N VAL A 96 -2.03 18.07 13.34
CA VAL A 96 -3.49 18.07 13.40
C VAL A 96 -4.02 17.51 12.10
N ALA A 97 -4.80 16.43 12.18
CA ALA A 97 -5.60 15.90 11.08
C ALA A 97 -7.06 16.27 11.31
N GLU A 98 -7.64 17.02 10.39
CA GLU A 98 -9.00 17.53 10.51
C GLU A 98 -9.80 17.28 9.23
N GLN A 99 -11.01 16.75 9.37
CA GLN A 99 -11.98 16.64 8.28
C GLN A 99 -13.27 17.35 8.68
N ASP A 100 -13.52 18.49 8.04
CA ASP A 100 -14.63 19.39 8.36
C ASP A 100 -16.00 18.84 7.95
N VAL A 101 -16.08 18.23 6.77
CA VAL A 101 -17.32 17.65 6.22
C VAL A 101 -17.13 16.23 5.73
N VAL A 102 -18.20 15.43 5.77
CA VAL A 102 -18.21 14.00 5.37
C VAL A 102 -17.67 13.78 3.95
N ASP A 103 -18.03 14.64 3.01
CA ASP A 103 -17.59 14.52 1.61
C ASP A 103 -16.15 14.99 1.37
N GLY A 104 -15.59 15.72 2.33
CA GLY A 104 -14.24 16.26 2.28
C GLY A 104 -13.14 15.21 2.41
N ARG A 105 -11.90 15.71 2.43
CA ARG A 105 -10.71 14.93 2.77
C ARG A 105 -10.12 15.46 4.07
N ILE A 106 -9.25 14.67 4.69
CA ILE A 106 -8.47 15.12 5.83
C ILE A 106 -7.48 16.19 5.36
N SER A 107 -7.52 17.35 6.02
CA SER A 107 -6.51 18.39 5.95
C SER A 107 -5.52 18.20 7.09
N TYR A 108 -4.23 18.42 6.82
CA TYR A 108 -3.15 18.21 7.78
C TYR A 108 -2.46 19.52 8.07
N TYR A 109 -2.14 19.75 9.34
CA TYR A 109 -1.48 20.96 9.79
C TYR A 109 -0.38 20.61 10.80
N HIS A 110 0.71 21.37 10.80
CA HIS A 110 1.63 21.42 11.94
C HIS A 110 0.94 22.20 13.06
N ASN A 111 0.93 21.62 14.26
CA ASN A 111 0.23 22.16 15.44
C ASN A 111 0.99 23.35 16.05
N THR A 112 1.06 24.43 15.29
CA THR A 112 1.57 25.74 15.70
C THR A 112 0.42 26.74 15.75
N PRO A 113 0.59 27.91 16.38
CA PRO A 113 -0.44 28.96 16.37
C PRO A 113 -0.91 29.36 14.97
N ASN A 114 -0.06 29.17 13.95
CA ASN A 114 -0.37 29.51 12.55
C ASN A 114 -1.00 28.34 11.77
N MET A 115 -1.08 27.13 12.34
CA MET A 115 -1.61 25.92 11.70
C MET A 115 -1.03 25.72 10.29
N THR A 116 0.29 25.65 10.19
CA THR A 116 0.98 25.54 8.90
C THR A 116 0.51 24.28 8.14
N PRO A 117 -0.02 24.41 6.92
CA PRO A 117 -0.60 23.28 6.20
C PRO A 117 0.49 22.30 5.74
N ILE A 118 0.20 21.01 5.86
CA ILE A 118 1.05 19.91 5.40
C ILE A 118 0.32 19.16 4.30
N SER A 119 1.02 18.96 3.17
CA SER A 119 0.45 18.21 2.05
C SER A 119 0.20 16.75 2.46
N PHE A 120 -0.98 16.23 2.12
CA PHE A 120 -1.26 14.80 2.27
C PHE A 120 -0.26 13.92 1.51
N SER A 121 0.36 14.41 0.44
CA SER A 121 1.42 13.69 -0.27
C SER A 121 2.66 13.44 0.59
N ILE A 122 2.93 14.27 1.61
CA ILE A 122 3.99 14.07 2.59
C ILE A 122 3.56 13.01 3.61
N ILE A 123 2.32 13.11 4.12
CA ILE A 123 1.75 12.12 5.04
C ILE A 123 1.71 10.71 4.43
N LYS A 124 1.40 10.60 3.14
CA LYS A 124 1.41 9.33 2.41
C LYS A 124 2.79 8.71 2.22
N LYS A 125 3.88 9.47 2.43
CA LYS A 125 5.25 8.95 2.41
C LYS A 125 5.67 8.34 3.74
N ILE A 126 4.85 8.47 4.78
CA ILE A 126 5.05 7.75 6.04
C ILE A 126 4.85 6.26 5.76
N ASN A 127 5.84 5.44 6.10
CA ASN A 127 5.81 4.00 5.84
C ASN A 127 4.80 3.30 6.76
N THR A 128 3.53 3.22 6.33
CA THR A 128 2.47 2.51 7.04
C THR A 128 2.07 1.25 6.29
N LEU A 129 2.19 0.11 6.95
CA LEU A 129 1.69 -1.18 6.47
C LEU A 129 0.50 -1.60 7.33
N TYR A 130 -0.66 -1.73 6.70
CA TYR A 130 -1.89 -2.09 7.37
C TYR A 130 -2.33 -3.50 6.92
N TYR A 131 -2.36 -4.46 7.86
CA TYR A 131 -2.80 -5.84 7.63
C TYR A 131 -4.14 -6.11 8.33
N TYR A 132 -5.16 -6.46 7.54
CA TYR A 132 -6.40 -7.06 8.04
C TYR A 132 -6.26 -8.58 8.09
N ALA A 133 -6.95 -9.27 9.00
CA ALA A 133 -6.91 -10.74 9.12
C ALA A 133 -7.26 -11.50 7.83
N GLN A 134 -8.00 -10.88 6.90
CA GLN A 134 -8.38 -11.47 5.60
C GLN A 134 -7.39 -11.17 4.47
N ARG A 135 -6.36 -10.33 4.68
CA ARG A 135 -5.31 -10.11 3.70
C ARG A 135 -4.32 -11.25 3.75
N MET A 136 -4.14 -11.92 2.62
CA MET A 136 -3.15 -12.99 2.47
C MET A 136 -1.84 -12.40 1.92
N PRO A 137 -0.71 -12.47 2.65
CA PRO A 137 0.59 -12.00 2.17
C PRO A 137 0.97 -12.61 0.82
N SER A 138 0.61 -13.87 0.59
CA SER A 138 0.78 -14.56 -0.69
C SER A 138 0.08 -13.89 -1.88
N LYS A 139 -1.00 -13.14 -1.63
CA LYS A 139 -1.66 -12.34 -2.66
C LYS A 139 -0.99 -10.99 -2.85
N GLU A 140 -0.13 -10.52 -1.95
CA GLU A 140 0.55 -9.22 -2.05
C GLU A 140 1.96 -9.36 -2.64
N VAL A 141 2.69 -10.39 -2.25
CA VAL A 141 4.07 -10.64 -2.69
C VAL A 141 4.05 -11.58 -3.90
N ASP A 142 3.77 -11.00 -5.08
CA ASP A 142 3.66 -11.74 -6.35
C ASP A 142 4.31 -10.93 -7.49
N PHE A 143 5.14 -11.58 -8.31
CA PHE A 143 5.78 -11.02 -9.50
C PHE A 143 4.77 -10.58 -10.58
N LYS A 144 3.56 -11.15 -10.56
CA LYS A 144 2.48 -10.79 -11.51
C LYS A 144 1.89 -9.41 -11.23
N LYS A 145 2.09 -8.85 -10.02
CA LYS A 145 1.53 -7.55 -9.63
C LYS A 145 2.35 -6.38 -10.14
N THR A 146 1.67 -5.31 -10.54
CA THR A 146 2.28 -4.05 -10.99
C THR A 146 2.24 -2.93 -9.93
N ASN A 147 1.74 -3.24 -8.73
CA ASN A 147 1.61 -2.33 -7.60
C ASN A 147 2.23 -2.93 -6.32
N GLY A 148 2.52 -2.06 -5.35
CA GLY A 148 3.13 -2.46 -4.06
C GLY A 148 4.45 -3.23 -4.23
N SER A 149 4.59 -4.32 -3.50
CA SER A 149 5.68 -5.30 -3.57
C SER A 149 5.97 -5.79 -4.99
N GLY A 150 4.94 -5.94 -5.84
CA GLY A 150 5.12 -6.34 -7.23
C GLY A 150 5.96 -5.36 -8.06
N LYS A 151 5.94 -4.05 -7.74
CA LYS A 151 6.84 -3.07 -8.39
C LYS A 151 8.30 -3.31 -8.04
N VAL A 152 8.58 -3.60 -6.78
CA VAL A 152 9.95 -3.88 -6.30
C VAL A 152 10.45 -5.16 -6.93
N LEU A 153 9.64 -6.22 -6.92
CA LEU A 153 9.96 -7.50 -7.54
C LEU A 153 10.22 -7.38 -9.04
N ASN A 154 9.36 -6.67 -9.78
CA ASN A 154 9.58 -6.40 -11.20
C ASN A 154 10.82 -5.55 -11.47
N TYR A 155 11.13 -4.60 -10.58
CA TYR A 155 12.38 -3.83 -10.66
C TYR A 155 13.60 -4.73 -10.47
N LEU A 156 13.56 -5.69 -9.53
CA LEU A 156 14.64 -6.66 -9.33
C LEU A 156 14.86 -7.52 -10.59
N ILE A 157 13.78 -8.02 -11.22
CA ILE A 157 13.88 -8.75 -12.50
C ILE A 157 14.59 -7.88 -13.54
N LYS A 158 14.12 -6.65 -13.74
CA LYS A 158 14.70 -5.73 -14.73
C LYS A 158 16.18 -5.46 -14.46
N LYS A 159 16.56 -5.24 -13.21
CA LYS A 159 17.95 -5.01 -12.81
C LYS A 159 18.83 -6.24 -13.05
N SER A 160 18.32 -7.45 -12.76
CA SER A 160 19.03 -8.70 -13.00
C SER A 160 19.25 -8.96 -14.50
N LEU A 161 18.25 -8.69 -15.34
CA LEU A 161 18.39 -8.79 -16.80
C LEU A 161 19.43 -7.81 -17.35
N GLN A 162 19.39 -6.55 -16.89
CA GLN A 162 20.38 -5.54 -17.25
C GLN A 162 21.80 -5.95 -16.87
N ALA A 163 21.98 -6.51 -15.67
CA ALA A 163 23.28 -6.99 -15.22
C ALA A 163 23.81 -8.15 -16.09
N ALA A 164 22.91 -8.97 -16.63
CA ALA A 164 23.23 -10.07 -17.52
C ALA A 164 23.32 -9.67 -19.01
N GLY A 165 23.08 -8.40 -19.34
CA GLY A 165 23.08 -7.91 -20.73
C GLY A 165 21.96 -8.50 -21.61
N MET A 166 20.87 -8.98 -21.00
CA MET A 166 19.75 -9.62 -21.67
C MET A 166 18.49 -8.73 -21.63
N ASN A 167 17.61 -8.92 -22.61
CA ASN A 167 16.23 -8.43 -22.60
C ASN A 167 15.26 -9.57 -22.28
N GLU A 168 14.03 -9.25 -21.88
CA GLU A 168 13.01 -10.27 -21.60
C GLU A 168 12.68 -11.15 -22.83
N SER A 169 12.74 -10.57 -24.03
CA SER A 169 12.56 -11.30 -25.29
C SER A 169 13.60 -12.39 -25.53
N ASP A 170 14.78 -12.26 -24.93
CA ASP A 170 15.92 -13.14 -25.17
C ASP A 170 15.80 -14.44 -24.35
N VAL A 171 14.92 -14.45 -23.34
CA VAL A 171 14.63 -15.63 -22.50
C VAL A 171 13.78 -16.66 -23.24
N ILE A 172 13.12 -16.27 -24.33
CA ILE A 172 12.12 -17.08 -25.02
C ILE A 172 12.71 -17.72 -26.25
N ASN A 173 12.60 -19.04 -26.34
CA ASN A 173 12.89 -19.78 -27.56
C ASN A 173 11.74 -19.58 -28.57
N ARG A 174 11.91 -18.60 -29.48
CA ARG A 174 10.89 -18.25 -30.48
C ARG A 174 10.58 -19.40 -31.43
N GLU A 175 11.59 -20.15 -31.87
CA GLU A 175 11.43 -21.24 -32.84
C GLU A 175 10.47 -22.33 -32.33
N ASN A 176 10.65 -22.74 -31.06
CA ASN A 176 9.78 -23.74 -30.44
C ASN A 176 8.35 -23.21 -30.28
N ILE A 177 8.17 -21.94 -29.94
CA ILE A 177 6.84 -21.34 -29.74
C ILE A 177 6.12 -21.16 -31.07
N GLU A 178 6.81 -20.78 -32.14
CA GLU A 178 6.23 -20.66 -33.48
C GLU A 178 5.66 -21.99 -33.98
N GLY A 179 6.36 -23.11 -33.73
CA GLY A 179 5.85 -24.44 -34.02
C GLY A 179 4.56 -24.77 -33.27
N ILE A 180 4.47 -24.39 -31.99
CA ILE A 180 3.24 -24.56 -31.19
C ILE A 180 2.11 -23.68 -31.72
N ILE A 181 2.38 -22.42 -32.05
CA ILE A 181 1.40 -21.49 -32.62
C ILE A 181 0.84 -22.03 -33.95
N SER A 182 1.70 -22.60 -34.80
CA SER A 182 1.27 -23.23 -36.05
C SER A 182 0.27 -24.37 -35.80
N ASN A 183 0.57 -25.25 -34.84
CA ASN A 183 -0.32 -26.37 -34.50
C ASN A 183 -1.66 -25.91 -33.92
N ILE A 184 -1.64 -24.86 -33.08
CA ILE A 184 -2.85 -24.25 -32.53
C ILE A 184 -3.69 -23.64 -33.66
N ASN A 185 -3.07 -22.89 -34.57
CA ASN A 185 -3.77 -22.25 -35.67
C ASN A 185 -4.40 -23.26 -36.63
N ASN A 186 -3.74 -24.40 -36.89
CA ASN A 186 -4.36 -25.50 -37.66
C ASN A 186 -5.69 -25.98 -37.01
N SER A 187 -5.76 -26.00 -35.68
CA SER A 187 -6.97 -26.36 -34.94
C SER A 187 -8.01 -25.24 -34.97
N ILE A 188 -7.59 -23.98 -34.84
CA ILE A 188 -8.46 -22.80 -34.91
C ILE A 188 -9.07 -22.66 -36.31
N ASP A 189 -8.34 -22.93 -37.38
CA ASP A 189 -8.83 -22.86 -38.76
C ASP A 189 -9.98 -23.84 -39.02
N SER A 190 -9.93 -25.02 -38.38
CA SER A 190 -11.04 -25.98 -38.42
C SER A 190 -12.30 -25.41 -37.77
N ILE A 191 -12.16 -24.63 -36.70
CA ILE A 191 -13.27 -23.97 -35.99
C ILE A 191 -13.78 -22.77 -36.77
N ASN A 192 -12.88 -21.95 -37.33
CA ASN A 192 -13.20 -20.80 -38.20
C ASN A 192 -14.05 -21.26 -39.40
N THR A 193 -13.76 -22.44 -39.95
CA THR A 193 -14.54 -23.02 -41.06
C THR A 193 -16.01 -23.30 -40.67
N ILE A 194 -16.27 -23.65 -39.41
CA ILE A 194 -17.62 -23.96 -38.91
C ILE A 194 -18.36 -22.69 -38.47
N THR A 195 -17.64 -21.77 -37.83
CA THR A 195 -18.20 -20.56 -37.19
C THR A 195 -18.31 -19.38 -38.16
N GLY A 196 -17.52 -19.35 -39.24
CA GLY A 196 -17.39 -18.21 -40.13
C GLY A 196 -16.48 -17.09 -39.59
N ASP A 197 -15.81 -17.33 -38.46
CA ASP A 197 -14.90 -16.36 -37.83
C ASP A 197 -13.51 -16.37 -38.49
N SER A 198 -12.68 -15.38 -38.16
CA SER A 198 -11.29 -15.25 -38.64
C SER A 198 -10.32 -14.98 -37.49
N ILE A 199 -10.33 -15.89 -36.51
CA ILE A 199 -9.51 -15.78 -35.30
C ILE A 199 -8.18 -16.51 -35.52
N ARG A 200 -7.10 -16.01 -34.91
CA ARG A 200 -5.78 -16.65 -34.91
C ARG A 200 -5.06 -16.44 -33.58
N ALA A 201 -4.28 -17.42 -33.17
CA ALA A 201 -3.30 -17.27 -32.10
C ALA A 201 -2.03 -16.59 -32.64
N TYR A 202 -1.46 -15.67 -31.86
CA TYR A 202 -0.21 -14.99 -32.20
C TYR A 202 0.59 -14.68 -30.92
N LEU A 203 1.88 -14.44 -31.10
CA LEU A 203 2.79 -14.07 -30.02
C LEU A 203 2.68 -12.57 -29.73
N ASP A 204 2.52 -12.17 -28.47
CA ASP A 204 2.51 -10.75 -28.08
C ASP A 204 3.84 -10.09 -28.50
N PRO A 205 3.83 -9.03 -29.32
CA PRO A 205 5.06 -8.40 -29.82
C PRO A 205 5.85 -7.63 -28.75
N VAL A 206 5.22 -7.23 -27.64
CA VAL A 206 5.87 -6.44 -26.59
C VAL A 206 6.55 -7.34 -25.57
N MET A 207 6.01 -8.54 -25.31
CA MET A 207 6.59 -9.57 -24.43
C MET A 207 6.96 -9.12 -23.01
N ASP A 208 6.52 -7.93 -22.59
CA ASP A 208 6.79 -7.40 -21.27
C ASP A 208 6.16 -8.30 -20.19
N LYS A 209 6.93 -8.54 -19.12
CA LYS A 209 6.59 -9.27 -17.89
C LYS A 209 6.44 -10.78 -18.05
N ILE A 210 7.06 -11.40 -19.04
CA ILE A 210 6.99 -12.88 -19.17
C ILE A 210 7.72 -13.58 -18.03
N ILE A 211 8.91 -13.09 -17.67
CA ILE A 211 9.66 -13.61 -16.53
C ILE A 211 8.85 -13.46 -15.24
N SER A 212 8.11 -12.36 -15.09
CA SER A 212 7.27 -12.12 -13.93
C SER A 212 6.09 -13.09 -13.81
N ARG A 213 5.73 -13.80 -14.89
CA ARG A 213 4.73 -14.87 -14.88
C ARG A 213 5.33 -16.26 -14.64
N LEU A 214 6.64 -16.43 -14.87
CA LEU A 214 7.36 -17.69 -14.70
C LEU A 214 7.89 -17.86 -13.27
N LEU A 215 8.30 -16.75 -12.64
CA LEU A 215 8.86 -16.79 -11.29
C LEU A 215 7.77 -16.95 -10.22
N MET A 216 8.05 -17.81 -9.25
CA MET A 216 7.24 -18.00 -8.05
C MET A 216 8.10 -17.74 -6.81
N LEU A 217 7.45 -17.40 -5.70
CA LEU A 217 8.11 -17.23 -4.42
C LEU A 217 7.68 -18.37 -3.50
N GLY A 218 8.68 -19.02 -2.89
CA GLY A 218 8.48 -20.11 -1.96
C GLY A 218 9.47 -20.06 -0.80
N ASP A 219 9.30 -21.00 0.13
CA ASP A 219 10.28 -21.23 1.20
C ASP A 219 11.55 -21.94 0.69
N GLU A 220 12.44 -22.28 1.61
CA GLU A 220 13.67 -23.04 1.33
C GLU A 220 13.44 -24.42 0.68
N ASN A 221 12.22 -24.94 0.75
CA ASN A 221 11.79 -26.21 0.16
C ASN A 221 10.96 -26.00 -1.12
N GLU A 222 10.99 -24.80 -1.70
CA GLU A 222 10.23 -24.41 -2.90
C GLU A 222 8.70 -24.52 -2.74
N ARG A 223 8.20 -24.58 -1.50
CA ARG A 223 6.75 -24.53 -1.27
C ARG A 223 6.25 -23.12 -1.46
N GLU A 224 5.26 -22.94 -2.32
CA GLU A 224 4.71 -21.63 -2.63
C GLU A 224 4.27 -20.89 -1.36
N LEU A 225 4.54 -19.58 -1.31
CA LEU A 225 4.02 -18.71 -0.24
C LEU A 225 2.50 -18.82 -0.06
N SER A 226 1.76 -19.14 -1.13
CA SER A 226 0.32 -19.38 -1.12
C SER A 226 -0.10 -20.59 -0.26
N SER A 227 0.80 -21.58 -0.14
CA SER A 227 0.60 -22.83 0.57
C SER A 227 1.10 -22.81 2.02
N LEU A 228 1.78 -21.72 2.42
CA LEU A 228 2.31 -21.53 3.78
C LEU A 228 1.27 -20.89 4.74
N GLY A 229 -0.01 -20.99 4.42
CA GLY A 229 -1.14 -20.44 5.18
C GLY A 229 -1.99 -21.51 5.85
#